data_AF-A0A2J8Q1Y6-F1
#
_entry.id   AF-A0A2J8Q1Y6-F1
#
_cell.length_a   1.000
_cell.length_b   1.000
_cell.length_c   1.000
_cell.angle_alpha   90.00
_cell.angle_beta   90.00
_cell.angle_gamma   90.00
#
_symmetry.space_group_name_H-M   'P 1'
#
loop_
_entity.id
_entity.type
_entity.pdbx_description
1 polymer ?
#
loop_
_entity_poly.entity_id
_entity_poly.type
_entity_poly.pdbx_seq_one_letter_code
_entity_poly.pdbx_strand_id
1 'polypeptide(L)'
;MLVDGPSERPALCFLLLAVAMSFFGSALSIDETRAHLLLKEKMMRLGGRLVLNTKEELANERLMTLKIAEMKEAMRTLIFPPSMHFFQAKHLIERSQVFNILRMMPKGAALHLHDIGIVTMDWLVRNVTYRPHCHICFTPRGIMQFRFAHPT
;
A
#
# COMPACT_ATOMS: atom_id res chain seq x y z
N MET A 1 70.50 -34.22 16.60
CA MET A 1 69.13 -34.59 16.19
C MET A 1 68.18 -33.63 16.87
N LEU A 2 67.28 -33.05 16.07
CA LEU A 2 66.07 -32.29 16.42
C LEU A 2 66.23 -31.10 17.39
N VAL A 3 66.27 -29.91 16.79
CA VAL A 3 66.03 -28.62 17.44
C VAL A 3 64.52 -28.45 17.56
N ASP A 4 64.00 -28.31 18.78
CA ASP A 4 62.59 -28.04 19.06
C ASP A 4 62.21 -26.64 18.54
N GLY A 5 61.25 -26.60 17.62
CA GLY A 5 60.69 -25.37 17.06
C GLY A 5 59.69 -24.70 18.02
N PRO A 6 59.55 -23.37 18.00
CA PRO A 6 58.67 -22.65 18.91
C PRO A 6 57.20 -23.01 18.65
N SER A 7 56.45 -23.21 19.74
CA SER A 7 55.01 -23.53 19.72
C SER A 7 54.20 -22.50 18.90
N GLU A 8 53.61 -22.95 17.79
CA GLU A 8 52.79 -22.15 16.86
C GLU A 8 51.37 -21.82 17.40
N ARG A 9 50.95 -22.46 18.49
CA ARG A 9 49.62 -22.31 19.11
C ARG A 9 49.24 -20.89 19.54
N PRO A 10 50.07 -20.12 20.28
CA PRO A 10 49.73 -18.76 20.71
C PRO A 10 49.63 -17.80 19.53
N ALA A 11 50.50 -17.93 18.51
CA ALA A 11 50.44 -17.12 17.31
C ALA A 11 49.13 -17.35 16.52
N LEU A 12 48.70 -18.61 16.40
CA LEU A 12 47.41 -18.96 15.80
C LEU A 12 46.22 -18.38 16.59
N CYS A 13 46.28 -18.42 17.93
CA CYS A 13 45.23 -17.84 18.78
C CYS A 13 45.14 -16.32 18.65
N PHE A 14 46.28 -15.60 18.60
CA PHE A 14 46.31 -14.16 18.37
C PHE A 14 45.79 -13.79 16.98
N LEU A 15 46.14 -14.58 15.96
CA LEU A 15 45.63 -14.39 14.61
C LEU A 15 44.11 -14.58 14.55
N LEU A 16 43.60 -15.64 15.18
CA LEU A 16 42.15 -15.91 15.28
C LEU A 16 41.42 -14.81 16.04
N LEU A 17 42.01 -14.27 17.12
CA LEU A 17 41.44 -13.16 17.88
C LEU A 17 41.43 -11.86 17.06
N ALA A 18 42.50 -11.55 16.34
CA ALA A 18 42.59 -10.37 15.49
C ALA A 18 41.61 -10.44 14.30
N VAL A 19 41.45 -11.62 13.70
CA VAL A 19 40.44 -11.87 12.67
C VAL A 19 39.04 -11.68 13.27
N ALA A 20 38.72 -12.29 14.41
CA ALA A 20 37.43 -12.11 15.07
C ALA A 20 37.13 -10.63 15.37
N MET A 21 38.08 -9.89 15.96
CA MET A 21 37.90 -8.46 16.27
C MET A 21 37.68 -7.61 15.01
N SER A 22 38.35 -7.93 13.91
CA SER A 22 38.17 -7.26 12.61
C SER A 22 36.78 -7.53 12.00
N PHE A 23 36.27 -8.75 12.13
CA PHE A 23 34.92 -9.12 11.69
C PHE A 23 33.83 -8.47 12.54
N PHE A 24 34.00 -8.43 13.88
CA PHE A 24 33.02 -7.83 14.79
C PHE A 24 32.93 -6.30 14.65
N GLY A 25 34.06 -5.59 14.48
CA GLY A 25 34.07 -4.14 14.27
C GLY A 25 33.45 -3.71 12.94
N SER A 26 33.62 -4.52 11.88
CA SER A 26 33.05 -4.26 10.55
C SER A 26 31.54 -4.51 10.51
N ALA A 27 31.06 -5.58 11.18
CA ALA A 27 29.65 -5.94 11.19
C ALA A 27 28.76 -4.91 11.89
N LEU A 28 29.21 -4.34 13.02
CA LEU A 28 28.47 -3.31 13.76
C LEU A 28 28.26 -2.04 12.92
N SER A 29 29.30 -1.63 12.17
CA SER A 29 29.24 -0.48 11.25
C SER A 29 28.29 -0.70 10.06
N ILE A 30 28.18 -1.95 9.57
CA ILE A 30 27.24 -2.32 8.49
C ILE A 30 25.79 -2.29 9.00
N ASP A 31 25.52 -2.82 10.19
CA ASP A 31 24.17 -2.80 10.78
C ASP A 31 23.69 -1.38 11.10
N GLU A 32 24.58 -0.51 11.60
CA GLU A 32 24.29 0.91 11.80
C GLU A 32 23.97 1.61 10.48
N THR A 33 24.77 1.34 9.42
CA THR A 33 24.53 1.89 8.09
C THR A 33 23.17 1.43 7.55
N ARG A 34 22.84 0.15 7.70
CA ARG A 34 21.55 -0.41 7.30
C ARG A 34 20.39 0.25 8.07
N ALA A 35 20.50 0.36 9.39
CA ALA A 35 19.48 1.00 10.22
C ALA A 35 19.32 2.49 9.86
N HIS A 36 20.41 3.19 9.59
CA HIS A 36 20.40 4.59 9.16
C HIS A 36 19.66 4.77 7.83
N LEU A 37 19.92 3.91 6.84
CA LEU A 37 19.22 3.96 5.54
C LEU A 37 17.73 3.70 5.69
N LEU A 38 17.34 2.68 6.48
CA LEU A 38 15.92 2.39 6.75
C LEU A 38 15.22 3.54 7.48
N LEU A 39 15.90 4.18 8.44
CA LEU A 39 15.36 5.35 9.13
C LEU A 39 15.24 6.55 8.18
N LYS A 40 16.23 6.79 7.32
CA LYS A 40 16.20 7.85 6.32
C LYS A 40 15.01 7.68 5.38
N GLU A 41 14.79 6.48 4.84
CA GLU A 41 13.61 6.11 4.05
C GLU A 41 12.31 6.29 4.84
N LYS A 42 12.31 5.95 6.13
CA LYS A 42 11.17 6.15 7.02
C LYS A 42 10.76 7.62 7.13
N MET A 43 11.74 8.50 7.27
CA MET A 43 11.51 9.92 7.51
C MET A 43 11.26 10.73 6.23
N MET A 44 11.71 10.27 5.06
CA MET A 44 11.55 11.02 3.81
C MET A 44 10.29 10.67 3.00
N ARG A 45 9.64 9.52 3.28
CA ARG A 45 8.36 9.20 2.63
C ARG A 45 7.24 10.15 3.07
N LEU A 46 6.19 10.26 2.26
CA LEU A 46 5.03 11.12 2.54
C LEU A 46 4.45 10.85 3.94
N GLY A 47 4.33 11.91 4.74
CA GLY A 47 3.86 11.83 6.13
C GLY A 47 4.85 11.27 7.15
N GLY A 48 6.08 10.89 6.76
CA GLY A 48 7.04 10.18 7.62
C GLY A 48 7.55 10.95 8.84
N ARG A 49 7.33 12.27 8.89
CA ARG A 49 7.69 13.15 10.03
C ARG A 49 6.48 13.60 10.86
N LEU A 50 5.27 13.16 10.53
CA LEU A 50 4.11 13.41 11.38
C LEU A 50 4.29 12.65 12.70
N VAL A 51 4.06 13.34 13.80
CA VAL A 51 4.17 12.77 15.15
C VAL A 51 2.79 12.28 15.55
N LEU A 52 2.66 10.97 15.81
CA LEU A 52 1.41 10.36 16.25
C LEU A 52 1.27 10.47 17.77
N ASN A 53 0.05 10.71 18.24
CA ASN A 53 -0.31 10.53 19.64
C ASN A 53 -0.58 9.05 19.98
N THR A 54 -0.75 8.73 21.25
CA THR A 54 -0.91 7.33 21.71
C THR A 54 -2.15 6.63 21.14
N LYS A 55 -3.24 7.35 20.88
CA LYS A 55 -4.44 6.79 20.25
C LYS A 55 -4.22 6.53 18.75
N GLU A 56 -3.49 7.42 18.08
CA GLU A 56 -3.13 7.26 16.67
C GLU A 56 -2.15 6.10 16.48
N GLU A 57 -1.19 5.91 17.39
CA GLU A 57 -0.29 4.75 17.36
C GLU A 57 -1.07 3.43 17.49
N LEU A 58 -2.03 3.36 18.41
CA LEU A 58 -2.90 2.18 18.56
C LEU A 58 -3.76 1.94 17.30
N ALA A 59 -4.29 3.00 16.69
CA ALA A 59 -5.04 2.90 15.44
C ALA A 59 -4.16 2.42 14.27
N ASN A 60 -2.93 2.95 14.17
CA ASN A 60 -1.94 2.58 13.17
C ASN A 60 -1.50 1.11 13.33
N GLU A 61 -1.24 0.64 14.55
CA GLU A 61 -0.89 -0.75 14.85
C GLU A 61 -1.98 -1.72 14.35
N ARG A 62 -3.24 -1.43 14.67
CA ARG A 62 -4.39 -2.25 14.23
C ARG A 62 -4.54 -2.24 12.71
N LEU A 63 -4.45 -1.07 12.08
CA LEU A 63 -4.53 -0.92 10.63
C LEU A 63 -3.38 -1.66 9.91
N MET A 64 -2.15 -1.53 10.39
CA MET A 64 -0.98 -2.17 9.78
C MET A 64 -1.00 -3.68 9.97
N THR A 65 -1.47 -4.18 11.11
CA THR A 65 -1.69 -5.62 11.31
C THR A 65 -2.62 -6.20 10.24
N LEU A 66 -3.77 -5.57 10.01
CA LEU A 66 -4.73 -5.98 8.97
C LEU A 66 -4.12 -5.91 7.56
N LYS A 67 -3.44 -4.80 7.24
CA LYS A 67 -2.78 -4.60 5.94
C LYS A 67 -1.72 -5.66 5.66
N ILE A 68 -0.86 -5.96 6.64
CA ILE A 68 0.22 -6.95 6.49
C ILE A 68 -0.38 -8.36 6.31
N ALA A 69 -1.46 -8.69 7.01
CA ALA A 69 -2.15 -9.97 6.83
C ALA A 69 -2.73 -10.12 5.42
N GLU A 70 -3.43 -9.09 4.90
CA GLU A 70 -3.95 -9.08 3.53
C GLU A 70 -2.82 -9.19 2.49
N MET A 71 -1.70 -8.49 2.70
CA MET A 71 -0.53 -8.57 1.82
C MET A 71 0.14 -9.95 1.83
N LYS A 72 0.26 -10.60 3.01
CA LYS A 72 0.82 -11.96 3.11
C LYS A 72 -0.01 -12.97 2.32
N GLU A 73 -1.33 -12.90 2.43
CA GLU A 73 -2.22 -13.77 1.67
C GLU A 73 -2.15 -13.48 0.17
N ALA A 74 -2.06 -12.22 -0.23
CA ALA A 74 -1.88 -11.82 -1.62
C ALA A 74 -0.53 -12.29 -2.18
N MET A 75 0.57 -12.22 -1.41
CA MET A 75 1.87 -12.75 -1.81
C MET A 75 1.87 -14.27 -1.96
N ARG A 76 1.07 -14.98 -1.14
CA ARG A 76 0.91 -16.43 -1.20
C ARG A 76 0.11 -16.89 -2.42
N THR A 77 -0.96 -16.16 -2.76
CA THR A 77 -1.92 -16.56 -3.80
C THR A 77 -1.69 -15.88 -5.15
N LEU A 78 -0.90 -14.80 -5.18
CA LEU A 78 -0.79 -13.85 -6.28
C LEU A 78 -2.11 -13.13 -6.62
N ILE A 79 -3.14 -13.26 -5.78
CA ILE A 79 -4.39 -12.52 -5.88
C ILE A 79 -4.22 -11.20 -5.10
N PHE A 80 -3.66 -10.21 -5.78
CA PHE A 80 -3.43 -8.88 -5.22
C PHE A 80 -4.28 -7.84 -5.95
N PRO A 81 -5.35 -7.28 -5.33
CA PRO A 81 -6.30 -6.43 -6.04
C PRO A 81 -5.67 -5.23 -6.79
N PRO A 82 -4.64 -4.53 -6.26
CA PRO A 82 -3.99 -3.43 -6.99
C PRO A 82 -3.20 -3.87 -8.25
N SER A 83 -2.84 -5.14 -8.40
CA SER A 83 -2.18 -5.65 -9.64
C SER A 83 -3.17 -6.25 -10.65
N MET A 84 -4.46 -6.29 -10.31
CA MET A 84 -5.53 -6.79 -11.17
C MET A 84 -6.26 -5.62 -11.84
N HIS A 85 -6.87 -5.87 -13.01
CA HIS A 85 -7.75 -4.89 -13.62
C HIS A 85 -8.96 -4.62 -12.71
N PHE A 86 -9.35 -3.35 -12.55
CA PHE A 86 -10.29 -2.93 -11.50
C PHE A 86 -11.68 -3.58 -11.60
N PHE A 87 -12.20 -3.82 -12.81
CA PHE A 87 -13.50 -4.47 -12.99
C PHE A 87 -13.55 -5.88 -12.37
N GLN A 88 -12.42 -6.58 -12.38
CA GLN A 88 -12.25 -7.89 -11.77
C GLN A 88 -11.89 -7.77 -10.29
N ALA A 89 -11.18 -6.72 -9.88
CA ALA A 89 -10.69 -6.55 -8.52
C ALA A 89 -11.71 -5.92 -7.55
N LYS A 90 -12.67 -5.14 -8.06
CA LYS A 90 -13.59 -4.31 -7.24
C LYS A 90 -14.25 -5.09 -6.11
N HIS A 91 -14.80 -6.27 -6.42
CA HIS A 91 -15.50 -7.10 -5.45
C HIS A 91 -14.57 -7.66 -4.34
N LEU A 92 -13.28 -7.84 -4.62
CA LEU A 92 -12.27 -8.22 -3.63
C LEU A 92 -11.93 -7.03 -2.73
N ILE A 93 -11.77 -5.83 -3.31
CA ILE A 93 -11.51 -4.59 -2.58
C ILE A 93 -12.66 -4.30 -1.61
N GLU A 94 -13.92 -4.48 -2.02
CA GLU A 94 -15.09 -4.24 -1.17
C GLU A 94 -15.18 -5.20 0.03
N ARG A 95 -14.50 -6.35 -0.02
CA ARG A 95 -14.42 -7.33 1.08
C ARG A 95 -13.21 -7.10 2.01
N SER A 96 -12.27 -6.22 1.65
CA SER A 96 -11.07 -5.92 2.43
C SER A 96 -11.42 -5.17 3.72
N GLN A 97 -10.76 -5.56 4.83
CA GLN A 97 -10.88 -4.85 6.11
C GLN A 97 -10.17 -3.51 6.05
N VAL A 98 -9.04 -3.43 5.32
CA VAL A 98 -8.35 -2.16 5.07
C VAL A 98 -9.26 -1.19 4.32
N PHE A 99 -9.93 -1.65 3.26
CA PHE A 99 -10.87 -0.80 2.52
C PHE A 99 -12.03 -0.33 3.39
N ASN A 100 -12.56 -1.19 4.27
CA ASN A 100 -13.62 -0.81 5.20
C ASN A 100 -13.20 0.35 6.12
N ILE A 101 -11.97 0.32 6.65
CA ILE A 101 -11.42 1.41 7.46
C ILE A 101 -11.23 2.69 6.63
N LEU A 102 -10.72 2.58 5.40
CA LEU A 102 -10.54 3.73 4.50
C LEU A 102 -11.86 4.42 4.13
N ARG A 103 -12.99 3.68 4.10
CA ARG A 103 -14.31 4.29 3.93
C ARG A 103 -14.69 5.20 5.09
N MET A 104 -14.36 4.82 6.32
CA MET A 104 -14.65 5.58 7.53
C MET A 104 -13.73 6.82 7.71
N MET A 105 -12.57 6.83 7.07
CA MET A 105 -11.58 7.91 7.23
C MET A 105 -12.08 9.24 6.63
N PRO A 106 -11.93 10.39 7.33
CA PRO A 106 -12.16 11.71 6.77
C PRO A 106 -11.04 12.05 5.77
N LYS A 107 -11.31 11.84 4.48
CA LYS A 107 -10.31 11.96 3.38
C LYS A 107 -10.02 13.42 2.96
N GLY A 108 -10.65 14.41 3.57
CA GLY A 108 -10.54 15.81 3.18
C GLY A 108 -11.42 16.12 1.96
N ALA A 109 -10.80 16.50 0.84
CA ALA A 109 -11.49 16.97 -0.36
C ALA A 109 -11.16 16.14 -1.61
N ALA A 110 -12.09 16.10 -2.57
CA ALA A 110 -11.85 15.57 -3.91
C ALA A 110 -11.50 16.72 -4.86
N LEU A 111 -10.25 16.78 -5.33
CA LEU A 111 -9.71 17.93 -6.08
C LEU A 111 -9.59 17.70 -7.60
N HIS A 112 -9.91 16.50 -8.08
CA HIS A 112 -9.84 16.16 -9.51
C HIS A 112 -11.05 15.30 -9.88
N LEU A 113 -12.07 15.93 -10.48
CA LEU A 113 -13.36 15.33 -10.84
C LEU A 113 -13.87 15.97 -12.13
N HIS A 114 -14.71 15.24 -12.86
CA HIS A 114 -15.47 15.75 -14.01
C HIS A 114 -16.96 15.81 -13.69
N ASP A 115 -17.65 16.80 -14.23
CA ASP A 115 -19.05 17.17 -13.94
C ASP A 115 -20.07 16.01 -14.01
N ILE A 116 -20.00 15.17 -15.05
CA ILE A 116 -20.98 14.10 -15.29
C ILE A 116 -20.51 12.69 -14.87
N GLY A 117 -19.34 12.59 -14.23
CA GLY A 117 -18.67 11.31 -13.91
C GLY A 117 -18.72 10.89 -12.44
N ILE A 118 -19.45 11.61 -11.59
CA ILE A 118 -19.33 11.53 -10.12
C ILE A 118 -20.56 10.99 -9.39
N VAL A 119 -21.60 10.59 -10.12
CA VAL A 119 -22.81 10.00 -9.57
C VAL A 119 -22.93 8.56 -10.06
N THR A 120 -23.30 7.63 -9.17
CA THR A 120 -23.50 6.23 -9.55
C THR A 120 -24.62 6.10 -10.58
N MET A 121 -24.35 5.40 -11.67
CA MET A 121 -25.28 5.23 -12.79
C MET A 121 -26.58 4.51 -12.40
N ASP A 122 -26.57 3.70 -11.32
CA ASP A 122 -27.78 3.07 -10.76
C ASP A 122 -28.87 4.12 -10.46
N TRP A 123 -28.50 5.27 -9.89
CA TRP A 123 -29.44 6.35 -9.63
C TRP A 123 -29.99 6.97 -10.92
N LEU A 124 -29.14 7.17 -11.93
CA LEU A 124 -29.61 7.69 -13.22
C LEU A 124 -30.64 6.75 -13.87
N VAL A 125 -30.39 5.44 -13.85
CA VAL A 125 -31.26 4.44 -14.48
C VAL A 125 -32.50 4.12 -13.66
N ARG A 126 -32.42 4.08 -12.33
CA ARG A 126 -33.57 3.70 -11.49
C ARG A 126 -34.41 4.88 -11.03
N ASN A 127 -33.88 6.11 -11.14
CA ASN A 127 -34.59 7.32 -10.73
C ASN A 127 -34.81 8.27 -11.91
N VAL A 128 -33.75 8.76 -12.54
CA VAL A 128 -33.86 9.88 -13.49
C VAL A 128 -34.64 9.49 -14.74
N THR A 129 -34.37 8.34 -15.33
CA THR A 129 -35.10 7.84 -16.51
C THR A 129 -36.58 7.54 -16.25
N TYR A 130 -37.01 7.45 -14.98
CA TYR A 130 -38.41 7.24 -14.58
C TYR A 130 -39.14 8.55 -14.25
N ARG A 131 -38.49 9.71 -14.37
CA ARG A 131 -39.13 11.01 -14.17
C ARG A 131 -40.00 11.38 -15.38
N PRO A 132 -41.06 12.19 -15.18
CA PRO A 132 -41.92 12.65 -16.27
C PRO A 132 -41.11 13.28 -17.41
N HIS A 133 -41.59 13.09 -18.63
CA HIS A 133 -41.07 13.73 -19.84
C HIS A 133 -39.68 13.25 -20.31
N CYS A 134 -39.14 12.15 -19.76
CA CYS A 134 -37.89 11.55 -20.24
C CYS A 134 -38.13 10.69 -21.49
N HIS A 135 -37.48 11.03 -22.60
CA HIS A 135 -37.57 10.32 -23.87
C HIS A 135 -36.22 9.69 -24.23
N ILE A 136 -36.26 8.53 -24.87
CA ILE A 136 -35.11 7.83 -25.46
C ILE A 136 -35.18 7.89 -26.99
N CYS A 137 -34.05 8.04 -27.66
CA CYS A 137 -33.93 7.88 -29.10
C CYS A 137 -32.57 7.29 -29.49
N PHE A 138 -32.38 7.02 -30.78
CA PHE A 138 -31.14 6.50 -31.34
C PHE A 138 -30.73 7.33 -32.56
N THR A 139 -29.44 7.66 -32.64
CA THR A 139 -28.86 8.28 -33.84
C THR A 139 -28.91 7.34 -35.05
N PRO A 140 -28.64 7.81 -36.28
CA PRO A 140 -28.53 6.93 -37.45
C PRO A 140 -27.49 5.81 -37.32
N ARG A 141 -26.51 5.96 -36.41
CA ARG A 141 -25.48 4.94 -36.09
C ARG A 141 -25.86 4.01 -34.94
N GLY A 142 -27.07 4.11 -34.40
CA GLY A 142 -27.52 3.29 -33.27
C GLY A 142 -27.00 3.74 -31.90
N ILE A 143 -26.36 4.92 -31.79
CA ILE A 143 -25.95 5.47 -30.49
C ILE A 143 -27.18 6.00 -29.75
N MET A 144 -27.40 5.50 -28.53
CA MET A 144 -28.49 5.87 -27.64
C MET A 144 -28.37 7.32 -27.15
N GLN A 145 -29.50 8.05 -27.12
CA GLN A 145 -29.61 9.43 -26.65
C GLN A 145 -30.88 9.62 -25.81
N PHE A 146 -30.89 10.62 -24.93
CA PHE A 146 -32.03 10.97 -24.08
C PHE A 146 -32.36 12.46 -24.15
N ARG A 147 -33.64 12.82 -23.95
CA ARG A 147 -34.10 14.21 -23.84
C ARG A 147 -35.30 14.33 -22.90
N PHE A 148 -35.29 15.33 -22.04
CA PHE A 148 -36.50 15.76 -21.31
C PHE A 148 -37.27 16.79 -22.15
N ALA A 149 -38.55 16.53 -22.46
CA ALA A 149 -39.39 17.45 -23.25
C ALA A 149 -40.88 17.22 -23.00
N HIS A 150 -41.67 18.29 -22.90
CA HIS A 150 -43.13 18.24 -22.84
C HIS A 150 -43.68 19.12 -23.98
N PRO A 151 -44.55 18.59 -24.86
CA PRO A 151 -45.15 19.42 -25.90
C PRO A 151 -46.06 20.47 -25.24
N THR A 152 -45.88 21.74 -25.62
CA THR A 152 -46.78 22.85 -25.31
C THR A 152 -48.10 22.71 -26.04
#